data_AF-A0A1L6TE91-F1
#
_entry.id   AF-A0A1L6TE91-F1
#
_cell.length_a   1.000
_cell.length_b   1.000
_cell.length_c   1.000
_cell.angle_alpha   90.00
_cell.angle_beta   90.00
_cell.angle_gamma   90.00
#
_symmetry.space_group_name_H-M   'P 1'
#
loop_
_entity.id
_entity.type
_entity.pdbx_description
1 polymer ?
#
loop_
_entity_poly.entity_id
_entity_poly.type
_entity_poly.pdbx_seq_one_letter_code
_entity_poly.pdbx_strand_id
1 'polypeptide(L)'
;MPRQNVVVLSLDFDGCIGTVVENGDQVQVGRSFVRYLAWEIAQFDKAVLMVGSARQSPEVDKYNAEYRGKKWAKHCFLFMENLSVVLGVELDRFLLADIYHGREDGSSFKAKASWGYKFRPGWDFDEKKVSILYAQIHRAALQNPGANIEFKFYDDRLDILGRLRLFFEDNPDLMPSNVRLSLYQSYGSAPAPDGWYYQVQGRGHVDQFYKQTVASFGKKTQQLQSQASALPRLLREIAPQLSELKETQLTHCNRLQDLCFLVSIRQKGGVLNPANATSSADVLVSFLNLPRNYFLRRAICPQGEKVRVRDIRHFALHGHEIDYARVQSGYRLSGQAREEEKHFALTENKYPEQPLLVFRDFLVAQDEGQYQRDSALAGPDHGFE
;
A
#
# COMPACT_ATOMS: atom_id res chain seq x y z
N MET A 1 0.86 -33.07 -22.34
CA MET A 1 0.68 -32.02 -23.36
C MET A 1 1.55 -30.84 -22.98
N PRO A 2 2.18 -30.12 -23.94
CA PRO A 2 2.93 -28.90 -23.62
C PRO A 2 1.99 -27.89 -22.95
N ARG A 3 2.49 -27.20 -21.92
CA ARG A 3 1.73 -26.12 -21.27
C ARG A 3 1.62 -24.94 -22.23
N GLN A 4 0.43 -24.37 -22.35
CA GLN A 4 0.20 -23.15 -23.10
C GLN A 4 1.02 -22.00 -22.49
N ASN A 5 1.65 -21.18 -23.31
CA ASN A 5 2.33 -19.97 -22.90
C ASN A 5 1.43 -18.76 -23.21
N VAL A 6 1.08 -18.02 -22.17
CA VAL A 6 0.16 -16.87 -22.25
C VAL A 6 0.94 -15.60 -21.89
N VAL A 7 0.76 -14.53 -22.65
CA VAL A 7 1.21 -13.20 -22.25
C VAL A 7 0.03 -12.34 -21.83
N VAL A 8 0.17 -11.65 -20.70
CA VAL A 8 -0.75 -10.62 -20.26
C VAL A 8 -0.05 -9.28 -20.35
N LEU A 9 -0.62 -8.36 -21.11
CA LEU A 9 -0.14 -6.99 -21.26
C LEU A 9 -1.03 -6.06 -20.44
N SER A 10 -0.52 -5.56 -19.32
CA SER A 10 -1.21 -4.58 -18.47
C SER A 10 -0.56 -3.21 -18.64
N LEU A 11 -1.30 -2.28 -19.26
CA LEU A 11 -0.74 -0.99 -19.71
C LEU A 11 -1.27 0.17 -18.88
N ASP A 12 -0.40 0.99 -18.29
CA ASP A 12 -0.80 2.33 -17.85
C ASP A 12 -1.13 3.21 -19.06
N PHE A 13 -1.94 4.23 -18.82
CA PHE A 13 -2.45 5.13 -19.84
C PHE A 13 -1.74 6.48 -19.84
N ASP A 14 -1.93 7.29 -18.81
CA ASP A 14 -1.33 8.62 -18.73
C ASP A 14 0.20 8.53 -18.73
N GLY A 15 0.89 9.29 -19.58
CA GLY A 15 2.37 9.29 -19.66
C GLY A 15 2.99 8.04 -20.29
N CYS A 16 2.24 6.94 -20.38
CA CYS A 16 2.63 5.68 -21.02
C CYS A 16 1.97 5.51 -22.39
N ILE A 17 1.00 4.60 -22.57
CA ILE A 17 0.42 4.36 -23.91
C ILE A 17 -0.41 5.55 -24.43
N GLY A 18 -0.91 6.43 -23.56
CA GLY A 18 -1.64 7.63 -23.92
C GLY A 18 -0.81 8.66 -24.70
N THR A 19 0.53 8.66 -24.55
CA THR A 19 1.42 9.56 -25.31
C THR A 19 1.43 9.25 -26.80
N VAL A 20 1.16 7.99 -27.17
CA VAL A 20 0.97 7.54 -28.56
C VAL A 20 -0.19 8.28 -29.24
N VAL A 21 -1.17 8.73 -28.46
CA VAL A 21 -2.39 9.39 -28.93
C VAL A 21 -2.28 10.91 -28.94
N GLU A 22 -1.50 11.50 -28.04
CA GLU A 22 -1.39 12.96 -27.92
C GLU A 22 -0.64 13.62 -29.08
N ASN A 23 0.23 12.88 -29.77
CA ASN A 23 1.09 13.39 -30.84
C ASN A 23 0.58 12.98 -32.22
N GLY A 24 -0.64 13.38 -32.62
CA GLY A 24 -1.30 13.00 -33.87
C GLY A 24 -0.47 13.06 -35.19
N ASP A 25 0.72 13.65 -35.19
CA ASP A 25 1.68 13.69 -36.31
C ASP A 25 2.96 12.82 -36.13
N GLN A 26 3.18 12.15 -34.99
CA GLN A 26 4.29 11.19 -34.79
C GLN A 26 3.87 9.73 -35.00
N VAL A 27 3.24 9.47 -36.13
CA VAL A 27 2.79 8.14 -36.58
C VAL A 27 3.91 7.07 -36.56
N GLN A 28 5.19 7.44 -36.48
CA GLN A 28 6.29 6.46 -36.36
C GLN A 28 6.52 5.91 -34.95
N VAL A 29 6.42 6.72 -33.89
CA VAL A 29 6.70 6.27 -32.50
C VAL A 29 5.53 5.44 -31.95
N GLY A 30 4.29 5.81 -32.30
CA GLY A 30 3.12 4.98 -32.03
C GLY A 30 3.14 3.63 -32.75
N ARG A 31 3.65 3.61 -34.00
CA ARG A 31 3.85 2.36 -34.74
C ARG A 31 4.97 1.51 -34.15
N SER A 32 6.03 2.10 -33.60
CA SER A 32 7.14 1.30 -33.05
C SER A 32 6.73 0.55 -31.79
N PHE A 33 5.98 1.18 -30.88
CA PHE A 33 5.51 0.48 -29.69
C PHE A 33 4.43 -0.56 -30.00
N VAL A 34 3.45 -0.25 -30.85
CA VAL A 34 2.45 -1.24 -31.29
C VAL A 34 3.10 -2.41 -32.04
N ARG A 35 4.10 -2.14 -32.90
CA ARG A 35 4.87 -3.20 -33.57
C ARG A 35 5.69 -4.03 -32.58
N TYR A 36 6.28 -3.40 -31.58
CA TYR A 36 6.97 -4.09 -30.48
C TYR A 36 5.99 -5.02 -29.75
N LEU A 37 4.82 -4.53 -29.34
CA LEU A 37 3.81 -5.36 -28.70
C LEU A 37 3.36 -6.51 -29.61
N ALA A 38 3.14 -6.26 -30.91
CA ALA A 38 2.79 -7.31 -31.86
C ALA A 38 3.89 -8.38 -32.00
N TRP A 39 5.16 -7.96 -32.04
CA TRP A 39 6.31 -8.87 -32.08
C TRP A 39 6.43 -9.71 -30.79
N GLU A 40 6.22 -9.08 -29.64
CA GLU A 40 6.18 -9.74 -28.33
C GLU A 40 5.05 -10.78 -28.28
N ILE A 41 3.83 -10.39 -28.65
CA ILE A 41 2.64 -11.25 -28.66
C ILE A 41 2.84 -12.49 -29.53
N ALA A 42 3.52 -12.35 -30.68
CA ALA A 42 3.79 -13.47 -31.59
C ALA A 42 4.68 -14.58 -30.99
N GLN A 43 5.30 -14.35 -29.83
CA GLN A 43 6.09 -15.37 -29.11
C GLN A 43 5.23 -16.28 -28.20
N PHE A 44 3.93 -16.01 -28.09
CA PHE A 44 3.02 -16.69 -27.15
C PHE A 44 1.84 -17.33 -27.89
N ASP A 45 1.28 -18.38 -27.28
CA ASP A 45 0.12 -19.09 -27.83
C ASP A 45 -1.17 -18.27 -27.67
N LYS A 46 -1.21 -17.38 -26.67
CA LYS A 46 -2.34 -16.51 -26.37
C LYS A 46 -1.85 -15.21 -25.76
N ALA A 47 -2.54 -14.12 -26.08
CA ALA A 47 -2.31 -12.81 -25.48
C ALA A 47 -3.60 -12.19 -24.95
N VAL A 48 -3.50 -11.56 -23.77
CA VAL A 48 -4.57 -10.83 -23.11
C VAL A 48 -4.11 -9.40 -22.83
N LEU A 49 -4.92 -8.41 -23.22
CA LEU A 49 -4.71 -7.01 -22.93
C LEU A 49 -5.60 -6.59 -21.74
N MET A 50 -5.02 -5.84 -20.79
CA MET A 50 -5.71 -5.34 -19.60
C MET A 50 -5.41 -3.86 -19.35
N VAL A 51 -6.31 -3.18 -18.64
CA VAL A 51 -6.11 -1.78 -18.21
C VAL A 51 -5.25 -1.75 -16.94
N GLY A 52 -3.97 -1.40 -17.10
CA GLY A 52 -3.03 -1.21 -15.99
C GLY A 52 -3.10 0.19 -15.36
N SER A 53 -3.93 1.07 -15.88
CA SER A 53 -4.03 2.46 -15.41
C SER A 53 -4.87 2.62 -14.14
N ALA A 54 -4.60 3.65 -13.34
CA ALA A 54 -5.45 4.04 -12.22
C ALA A 54 -6.86 4.54 -12.67
N ARG A 55 -7.10 4.68 -13.98
CA ARG A 55 -8.42 4.94 -14.58
C ARG A 55 -9.33 3.70 -14.49
N GLN A 56 -9.66 3.27 -13.27
CA GLN A 56 -10.40 2.02 -13.01
C GLN A 56 -11.93 2.19 -12.98
N SER A 57 -12.46 3.33 -13.43
CA SER A 57 -13.91 3.58 -13.54
C SER A 57 -14.22 4.59 -14.65
N PRO A 58 -15.46 4.59 -15.21
CA PRO A 58 -15.88 5.57 -16.21
C PRO A 58 -15.70 7.02 -15.76
N GLU A 59 -15.96 7.33 -14.50
CA GLU A 59 -15.88 8.68 -13.96
C GLU A 59 -14.44 9.16 -13.85
N VAL A 60 -13.52 8.28 -13.39
CA VAL A 60 -12.10 8.60 -13.33
C VAL A 60 -11.52 8.73 -14.75
N ASP A 61 -11.88 7.85 -15.67
CA ASP A 61 -11.44 7.97 -17.07
C ASP A 61 -11.95 9.26 -17.70
N LYS A 62 -13.25 9.57 -17.55
CA LYS A 62 -13.86 10.79 -18.05
C LYS A 62 -13.23 12.04 -17.44
N TYR A 63 -13.09 12.09 -16.11
CA TYR A 63 -12.45 13.22 -15.43
C TYR A 63 -11.05 13.46 -15.96
N ASN A 64 -10.23 12.40 -16.10
CA ASN A 64 -8.87 12.55 -16.62
C ASN A 64 -8.84 12.93 -18.11
N ALA A 65 -9.80 12.48 -18.92
CA ALA A 65 -9.94 12.87 -20.32
C ALA A 65 -10.35 14.35 -20.47
N GLU A 66 -11.33 14.81 -19.69
CA GLU A 66 -11.93 16.15 -19.78
C GLU A 66 -11.10 17.23 -19.09
N TYR A 67 -10.56 16.96 -17.90
CA TYR A 67 -9.78 17.92 -17.12
C TYR A 67 -8.48 18.36 -17.85
N ARG A 68 -7.98 17.54 -18.79
CA ARG A 68 -6.81 17.85 -19.62
C ARG A 68 -7.15 18.38 -21.03
N GLY A 69 -8.40 18.83 -21.24
CA GLY A 69 -8.78 19.75 -22.31
C GLY A 69 -8.67 19.27 -23.77
N LYS A 70 -8.68 17.95 -24.08
CA LYS A 70 -8.59 17.49 -25.48
C LYS A 70 -9.45 16.25 -25.78
N LYS A 71 -9.99 16.24 -27.01
CA LYS A 71 -10.82 15.28 -27.77
C LYS A 71 -10.79 13.78 -27.33
N TRP A 72 -11.88 13.08 -27.67
CA TRP A 72 -12.21 11.63 -27.51
C TRP A 72 -11.07 10.59 -27.49
N ALA A 73 -9.93 10.87 -28.11
CA ALA A 73 -8.77 10.01 -28.14
C ALA A 73 -8.08 9.86 -26.75
N LYS A 74 -8.47 10.67 -25.75
CA LYS A 74 -7.96 10.60 -24.36
C LYS A 74 -8.71 9.65 -23.42
N HIS A 75 -9.72 8.93 -23.92
CA HIS A 75 -10.41 7.91 -23.13
C HIS A 75 -9.62 6.60 -23.15
N CYS A 76 -9.17 6.16 -21.98
CA CYS A 76 -8.37 4.95 -21.81
C CYS A 76 -9.13 3.72 -22.33
N PHE A 77 -10.40 3.56 -21.98
CA PHE A 77 -11.17 2.37 -22.35
C PHE A 77 -11.37 2.23 -23.85
N LEU A 78 -11.74 3.33 -24.53
CA LEU A 78 -11.90 3.33 -25.98
C LEU A 78 -10.57 3.06 -26.69
N PHE A 79 -9.48 3.65 -26.18
CA PHE A 79 -8.16 3.39 -26.73
C PHE A 79 -7.77 1.91 -26.61
N MET A 80 -7.99 1.30 -25.44
CA MET A 80 -7.67 -0.12 -25.21
C MET A 80 -8.53 -1.05 -26.05
N GLU A 81 -9.80 -0.71 -26.32
CA GLU A 81 -10.64 -1.42 -27.30
C GLU A 81 -10.02 -1.39 -28.70
N ASN A 82 -9.66 -0.21 -29.19
CA ASN A 82 -9.05 -0.08 -30.52
C ASN A 82 -7.70 -0.79 -30.60
N LEU A 83 -6.86 -0.68 -29.56
CA LEU A 83 -5.57 -1.36 -29.50
C LEU A 83 -5.74 -2.88 -29.54
N SER A 84 -6.73 -3.43 -28.83
CA SER A 84 -6.99 -4.88 -28.85
C SER A 84 -7.35 -5.39 -30.25
N VAL A 85 -8.13 -4.61 -31.02
CA VAL A 85 -8.48 -4.94 -32.41
C VAL A 85 -7.25 -4.87 -33.31
N VAL A 86 -6.42 -3.83 -33.17
CA VAL A 86 -5.19 -3.65 -33.96
C VAL A 86 -4.18 -4.77 -33.69
N LEU A 87 -4.04 -5.20 -32.44
CA LEU A 87 -3.14 -6.28 -32.05
C LEU A 87 -3.73 -7.68 -32.28
N GLY A 88 -5.04 -7.80 -32.52
CA GLY A 88 -5.71 -9.08 -32.67
C GLY A 88 -5.74 -9.92 -31.38
N VAL A 89 -5.88 -9.28 -30.22
CA VAL A 89 -5.78 -9.94 -28.90
C VAL A 89 -7.07 -9.82 -28.08
N GLU A 90 -7.22 -10.69 -27.08
CA GLU A 90 -8.34 -10.64 -26.13
C GLU A 90 -8.21 -9.39 -25.24
N LEU A 91 -9.26 -8.56 -25.17
CA LEU A 91 -9.34 -7.49 -24.18
C LEU A 91 -10.12 -7.97 -22.96
N ASP A 92 -9.42 -8.14 -21.84
CA ASP A 92 -10.08 -8.33 -20.56
C ASP A 92 -10.54 -6.96 -20.02
N ARG A 93 -11.86 -6.82 -19.92
CA ARG A 93 -12.52 -5.57 -19.53
C ARG A 93 -12.65 -5.42 -18.02
N PHE A 94 -12.16 -6.38 -17.23
CA PHE A 94 -12.20 -6.32 -15.77
C PHE A 94 -11.51 -5.07 -15.21
N LEU A 95 -12.22 -4.35 -14.33
CA LEU A 95 -11.70 -3.20 -13.59
C LEU A 95 -11.90 -3.40 -12.09
N LEU A 96 -11.07 -2.75 -11.26
CA LEU A 96 -11.24 -2.79 -9.81
C LEU A 96 -12.60 -2.24 -9.36
N ALA A 97 -13.17 -1.26 -10.08
CA ALA A 97 -14.52 -0.78 -9.78
C ALA A 97 -15.59 -1.88 -9.86
N ASP A 98 -15.38 -2.96 -10.61
CA ASP A 98 -16.30 -4.09 -10.60
C ASP A 98 -16.30 -4.78 -9.23
N ILE A 99 -15.11 -4.99 -8.64
CA ILE A 99 -14.97 -5.57 -7.29
C ILE A 99 -15.63 -4.67 -6.25
N TYR A 100 -15.25 -3.40 -6.20
CA TYR A 100 -15.65 -2.51 -5.10
C TYR A 100 -17.16 -2.21 -5.09
N HIS A 101 -17.86 -2.37 -6.22
CA HIS A 101 -19.31 -2.22 -6.30
C HIS A 101 -20.07 -3.54 -6.37
N GLY A 102 -19.38 -4.68 -6.24
CA GLY A 102 -20.00 -6.00 -6.36
C GLY A 102 -20.71 -6.19 -7.70
N ARG A 103 -20.14 -5.67 -8.79
CA ARG A 103 -20.70 -5.81 -10.14
C ARG A 103 -20.08 -6.99 -10.88
N GLU A 104 -20.74 -7.37 -11.97
CA GLU A 104 -20.17 -8.31 -12.94
C GLU A 104 -18.90 -7.75 -13.59
N ASP A 105 -17.99 -8.65 -13.95
CA ASP A 105 -16.71 -8.28 -14.56
C ASP A 105 -16.90 -7.57 -15.90
N GLY A 106 -16.22 -6.43 -16.04
CA GLY A 106 -16.28 -5.59 -17.23
C GLY A 106 -17.54 -4.74 -17.36
N SER A 107 -18.45 -4.79 -16.39
CA SER A 107 -19.61 -3.89 -16.36
C SER A 107 -19.18 -2.42 -16.26
N SER A 108 -18.19 -2.09 -15.43
CA SER A 108 -17.69 -0.73 -15.27
C SER A 108 -16.98 -0.25 -16.53
N PHE A 109 -16.25 -1.12 -17.24
CA PHE A 109 -15.63 -0.76 -18.52
C PHE A 109 -16.68 -0.51 -19.61
N LYS A 110 -17.74 -1.34 -19.66
CA LYS A 110 -18.84 -1.23 -20.64
C LYS A 110 -19.77 -0.06 -20.39
N ALA A 111 -19.85 0.44 -19.16
CA ALA A 111 -20.75 1.52 -18.75
C ALA A 111 -20.43 2.91 -19.38
N LYS A 112 -19.74 2.94 -20.54
CA LYS A 112 -19.35 4.09 -21.37
C LYS A 112 -20.23 5.29 -21.08
N ALA A 113 -19.72 6.19 -20.24
CA ALA A 113 -20.33 7.41 -19.75
C ALA A 113 -21.84 7.52 -20.03
N SER A 114 -22.70 6.80 -19.29
CA SER A 114 -24.04 7.33 -19.06
C SER A 114 -23.86 8.57 -18.18
N TRP A 115 -23.99 9.76 -18.78
CA TRP A 115 -23.75 11.10 -18.21
C TRP A 115 -24.75 11.47 -17.10
N GLY A 116 -24.87 10.61 -16.09
CA GLY A 116 -25.73 10.78 -14.92
C GLY A 116 -25.34 9.86 -13.75
N TYR A 117 -24.25 9.10 -13.89
CA TYR A 117 -23.78 8.20 -12.85
C TYR A 117 -23.10 9.02 -11.73
N LYS A 118 -23.81 9.25 -10.62
CA LYS A 118 -23.24 9.86 -9.41
C LYS A 118 -22.44 8.81 -8.65
N PHE A 119 -21.23 8.55 -9.09
CA PHE A 119 -20.34 7.63 -8.39
C PHE A 119 -19.61 8.36 -7.25
N ARG A 120 -19.75 7.87 -6.02
CA ARG A 120 -18.85 8.22 -4.91
C ARG A 120 -17.54 7.48 -5.17
N PRO A 121 -16.35 8.07 -5.01
CA PRO A 121 -15.07 7.40 -5.22
C PRO A 121 -14.94 6.21 -4.25
N GLY A 122 -15.49 5.07 -4.65
CA GLY A 122 -15.74 3.90 -3.79
C GLY A 122 -14.74 2.78 -4.00
N TRP A 123 -13.64 3.04 -4.71
CA TRP A 123 -12.48 2.16 -4.73
C TRP A 123 -11.32 2.90 -4.09
N ASP A 124 -10.60 2.23 -3.19
CA ASP A 124 -9.44 2.82 -2.54
C ASP A 124 -8.36 3.07 -3.59
N PHE A 125 -8.12 4.34 -3.86
CA PHE A 125 -7.19 4.79 -4.88
C PHE A 125 -5.79 4.27 -4.55
N ASP A 126 -5.43 3.19 -5.20
CA ASP A 126 -4.11 2.62 -5.09
C ASP A 126 -3.18 3.33 -6.07
N GLU A 127 -2.64 4.47 -5.62
CA GLU A 127 -1.69 5.27 -6.41
C GLU A 127 -0.51 4.43 -6.91
N LYS A 128 -0.22 3.29 -6.27
CA LYS A 128 0.93 2.43 -6.56
C LYS A 128 0.55 1.12 -7.28
N LYS A 129 -0.72 0.95 -7.65
CA LYS A 129 -1.24 -0.11 -8.53
C LYS A 129 -1.05 -1.55 -8.03
N VAL A 130 -0.75 -1.77 -6.75
CA VAL A 130 -0.56 -3.10 -6.14
C VAL A 130 -1.82 -3.97 -6.27
N SER A 131 -2.97 -3.44 -5.85
CA SER A 131 -4.29 -4.06 -5.93
C SER A 131 -4.71 -4.35 -7.36
N ILE A 132 -4.37 -3.47 -8.31
CA ILE A 132 -4.63 -3.68 -9.74
C ILE A 132 -3.84 -4.90 -10.21
N LEU A 133 -2.52 -4.93 -10.01
CA LEU A 133 -1.69 -6.04 -10.45
C LEU A 133 -2.06 -7.34 -9.75
N TYR A 134 -2.29 -7.33 -8.44
CA TYR A 134 -2.70 -8.50 -7.69
C TYR A 134 -3.99 -9.10 -8.27
N ALA A 135 -5.03 -8.28 -8.47
CA ALA A 135 -6.29 -8.75 -9.04
C ALA A 135 -6.11 -9.33 -10.44
N GLN A 136 -5.36 -8.65 -11.30
CA GLN A 136 -5.15 -9.04 -12.68
C GLN A 136 -4.31 -10.33 -12.80
N ILE A 137 -3.26 -10.47 -11.99
CA ILE A 137 -2.40 -11.66 -11.94
C ILE A 137 -3.22 -12.91 -11.56
N HIS A 138 -4.01 -12.84 -10.49
CA HIS A 138 -4.81 -13.98 -10.03
C HIS A 138 -5.93 -14.31 -11.01
N ARG A 139 -6.57 -13.29 -11.58
CA ARG A 139 -7.56 -13.48 -12.64
C ARG A 139 -6.99 -14.19 -13.87
N ALA A 140 -5.83 -13.76 -14.35
CA ALA A 140 -5.17 -14.37 -15.50
C ALA A 140 -4.83 -15.84 -15.23
N ALA A 141 -4.36 -16.16 -14.02
CA ALA A 141 -4.07 -17.54 -13.62
C ALA A 141 -5.33 -18.40 -13.50
N LEU A 142 -6.45 -17.86 -13.01
CA LEU A 142 -7.74 -18.56 -12.95
C LEU A 142 -8.32 -18.85 -14.34
N GLN A 143 -8.19 -17.91 -15.27
CA GLN A 143 -8.73 -18.05 -16.62
C GLN A 143 -7.88 -18.91 -17.55
N ASN A 144 -6.61 -19.15 -17.20
CA ASN A 144 -5.69 -19.95 -17.99
C ASN A 144 -5.03 -21.03 -17.10
N PRO A 145 -5.82 -21.98 -16.56
CA PRO A 145 -5.32 -22.98 -15.62
C PRO A 145 -4.26 -23.86 -16.28
N GLY A 146 -3.11 -24.03 -15.62
CA GLY A 146 -2.00 -24.85 -16.11
C GLY A 146 -1.14 -24.22 -17.20
N ALA A 147 -1.45 -23.00 -17.64
CA ALA A 147 -0.59 -22.22 -18.53
C ALA A 147 0.63 -21.64 -17.79
N ASN A 148 1.72 -21.39 -18.51
CA ASN A 148 2.78 -20.50 -18.05
C ASN A 148 2.41 -19.07 -18.48
N ILE A 149 2.40 -18.12 -17.54
CA ILE A 149 1.89 -16.77 -17.77
C ILE A 149 3.02 -15.75 -17.61
N GLU A 150 3.31 -15.02 -18.68
CA GLU A 150 4.14 -13.83 -18.65
C GLU A 150 3.27 -12.60 -18.45
N PHE A 151 3.24 -12.10 -17.21
CA PHE A 151 2.52 -10.89 -16.88
C PHE A 151 3.45 -9.68 -17.05
N LYS A 152 3.20 -8.85 -18.06
CA LYS A 152 4.01 -7.68 -18.38
C LYS A 152 3.26 -6.40 -18.05
N PHE A 153 3.81 -5.60 -17.15
CA PHE A 153 3.25 -4.33 -16.75
C PHE A 153 4.12 -3.17 -17.25
N TYR A 154 3.47 -2.16 -17.86
CA TYR A 154 4.13 -1.01 -18.47
C TYR A 154 3.62 0.29 -17.83
N ASP A 155 4.54 1.14 -17.39
CA ASP A 155 4.27 2.39 -16.70
C ASP A 155 5.38 3.42 -16.97
N ASP A 156 5.08 4.71 -16.95
CA ASP A 156 6.07 5.76 -17.16
C ASP A 156 6.81 6.13 -15.86
N ARG A 157 6.23 5.83 -14.70
CA ARG A 157 6.68 6.28 -13.38
C ARG A 157 7.54 5.26 -12.65
N LEU A 158 8.83 5.56 -12.52
CA LEU A 158 9.78 4.75 -11.72
C LEU A 158 9.39 4.61 -10.25
N ASP A 159 8.71 5.59 -9.65
CA ASP A 159 8.30 5.49 -8.24
C ASP A 159 7.17 4.47 -8.02
N ILE A 160 6.33 4.25 -9.04
CA ILE A 160 5.33 3.17 -9.04
C ILE A 160 6.02 1.84 -9.27
N LEU A 161 6.82 1.75 -10.33
CA LEU A 161 7.53 0.53 -10.70
C LEU A 161 8.45 0.02 -9.58
N GLY A 162 9.21 0.92 -8.93
CA GLY A 162 10.07 0.59 -7.81
C GLY A 162 9.31 0.06 -6.59
N ARG A 163 8.09 0.56 -6.34
CA ARG A 163 7.25 0.04 -5.24
C ARG A 163 6.63 -1.31 -5.56
N LEU A 164 6.14 -1.50 -6.79
CA LEU A 164 5.62 -2.78 -7.26
C LEU A 164 6.70 -3.86 -7.18
N ARG A 165 7.92 -3.53 -7.62
CA ARG A 165 9.10 -4.38 -7.47
C ARG A 165 9.29 -4.82 -6.02
N LEU A 166 9.47 -3.87 -5.09
CA LEU A 166 9.71 -4.19 -3.68
C LEU A 166 8.57 -5.04 -3.08
N PHE A 167 7.33 -4.71 -3.41
CA PHE A 167 6.17 -5.45 -2.90
C PHE A 167 6.18 -6.93 -3.34
N PHE A 168 6.36 -7.19 -4.64
CA PHE A 168 6.33 -8.56 -5.16
C PHE A 168 7.66 -9.32 -4.95
N GLU A 169 8.79 -8.62 -4.78
CA GLU A 169 10.07 -9.20 -4.29
C GLU A 169 9.95 -9.72 -2.87
N ASP A 170 9.38 -8.92 -1.97
CA ASP A 170 9.24 -9.25 -0.56
C ASP A 170 8.12 -10.29 -0.34
N ASN A 171 7.20 -10.42 -1.29
CA ASN A 171 6.01 -11.28 -1.17
C ASN A 171 5.76 -12.14 -2.43
N PRO A 172 6.72 -12.97 -2.87
CA PRO A 172 6.57 -13.76 -4.10
C PRO A 172 5.47 -14.83 -3.99
N ASP A 173 5.13 -15.24 -2.75
CA ASP A 173 4.04 -16.18 -2.46
C ASP A 173 2.64 -15.57 -2.66
N LEU A 174 2.53 -14.26 -2.85
CA LEU A 174 1.27 -13.60 -3.22
C LEU A 174 0.96 -13.72 -4.71
N MET A 175 1.90 -14.17 -5.53
CA MET A 175 1.69 -14.41 -6.96
C MET A 175 1.65 -15.91 -7.23
N PRO A 176 0.77 -16.39 -8.11
CA PRO A 176 0.72 -17.79 -8.51
C PRO A 176 2.05 -18.28 -9.08
N SER A 177 2.43 -19.53 -8.77
CA SER A 177 3.69 -20.14 -9.21
C SER A 177 3.81 -20.30 -10.72
N ASN A 178 2.70 -20.19 -11.45
CA ASN A 178 2.67 -20.25 -12.91
C ASN A 178 2.71 -18.86 -13.57
N VAL A 179 2.92 -17.78 -12.80
CA VAL A 179 3.02 -16.41 -13.29
C VAL A 179 4.43 -15.86 -13.06
N ARG A 180 5.03 -15.27 -14.11
CA ARG A 180 6.22 -14.42 -14.02
C ARG A 180 5.81 -12.98 -14.29
N LEU A 181 6.05 -12.09 -13.35
CA LEU A 181 5.78 -10.65 -13.49
C LEU A 181 7.03 -9.95 -14.03
N SER A 182 6.84 -9.14 -15.06
CA SER A 182 7.85 -8.27 -15.67
C SER A 182 7.37 -6.82 -15.61
N LEU A 183 8.21 -5.92 -15.10
CA LEU A 183 7.93 -4.49 -14.98
C LEU A 183 8.79 -3.72 -15.96
N TYR A 184 8.17 -2.90 -16.80
CA TYR A 184 8.85 -2.10 -17.82
C TYR A 184 8.53 -0.63 -17.66
N GLN A 185 9.58 0.20 -17.68
CA GLN A 185 9.39 1.62 -17.88
C GLN A 185 9.09 1.90 -19.37
N SER A 186 7.98 2.58 -19.66
CA SER A 186 7.64 2.98 -21.02
C SER A 186 6.94 4.33 -21.07
N TYR A 187 7.34 5.14 -22.05
CA TYR A 187 6.74 6.43 -22.39
C TYR A 187 5.95 6.37 -23.70
N GLY A 188 5.37 5.21 -24.02
CA GLY A 188 4.71 4.94 -25.30
C GLY A 188 5.69 4.52 -26.42
N SER A 189 6.85 3.99 -26.03
CA SER A 189 7.87 3.44 -26.91
C SER A 189 8.28 2.03 -26.44
N ALA A 190 8.91 1.27 -27.33
CA ALA A 190 9.54 0.01 -26.94
C ALA A 190 10.54 0.26 -25.78
N PRO A 191 10.55 -0.58 -24.74
CA PRO A 191 11.53 -0.47 -23.68
C PRO A 191 12.95 -0.51 -24.26
N ALA A 192 13.84 0.35 -23.75
CA ALA A 192 15.23 0.31 -24.15
C ALA A 192 15.86 -1.05 -23.77
N PRO A 193 16.76 -1.62 -24.58
CA PRO A 193 17.42 -2.90 -24.25
C PRO A 193 18.17 -2.89 -22.91
N ASP A 194 18.63 -1.71 -22.49
CA ASP A 194 19.30 -1.40 -21.21
C ASP A 194 18.39 -0.64 -20.23
N GLY A 195 17.10 -0.53 -20.55
CA GLY A 195 16.12 0.22 -19.79
C GLY A 195 15.80 -0.42 -18.44
N TRP A 196 15.14 0.36 -17.57
CA TRP A 196 14.70 -0.13 -16.27
C TRP A 196 13.72 -1.28 -16.44
N TYR A 197 14.15 -2.45 -15.99
CA TYR A 197 13.46 -3.72 -16.16
C TYR A 197 13.61 -4.57 -14.91
N TYR A 198 12.50 -5.14 -14.45
CA TYR A 198 12.49 -6.01 -13.29
C TYR A 198 11.64 -7.26 -13.56
N GLN A 199 12.09 -8.43 -13.09
CA GLN A 199 11.34 -9.68 -13.17
C GLN A 199 11.26 -10.40 -11.83
N VAL A 200 10.08 -10.95 -11.54
CA VAL A 200 9.85 -11.81 -10.39
C VAL A 200 9.02 -13.02 -10.77
N GLN A 201 9.47 -14.19 -10.31
CA GLN A 201 8.72 -15.44 -10.44
C GLN A 201 7.80 -15.60 -9.23
N GLY A 202 6.50 -15.79 -9.46
CA GLY A 202 5.56 -16.14 -8.40
C GLY A 202 5.86 -17.51 -7.81
N ARG A 203 5.49 -17.70 -6.55
CA ARG A 203 5.74 -18.94 -5.79
C ARG A 203 4.49 -19.49 -5.08
N GLY A 204 3.42 -18.72 -5.06
CA GLY A 204 2.19 -19.02 -4.34
C GLY A 204 1.17 -19.81 -5.14
N HIS A 205 0.00 -19.94 -4.53
CA HIS A 205 -1.17 -20.51 -5.16
C HIS A 205 -2.02 -19.44 -5.85
N VAL A 206 -2.87 -19.89 -6.77
CA VAL A 206 -3.91 -19.03 -7.34
C VAL A 206 -4.96 -18.74 -6.27
N ASP A 207 -5.17 -17.46 -5.96
CA ASP A 207 -6.23 -17.02 -5.05
C ASP A 207 -7.58 -17.06 -5.78
N GLN A 208 -8.37 -18.09 -5.50
CA GLN A 208 -9.72 -18.26 -6.05
C GLN A 208 -10.70 -17.18 -5.56
N PHE A 209 -10.36 -16.49 -4.47
CA PHE A 209 -11.15 -15.44 -3.84
C PHE A 209 -10.48 -14.07 -3.95
N TYR A 210 -9.65 -13.85 -4.99
CA TYR A 210 -8.89 -12.61 -5.18
C TYR A 210 -9.78 -11.36 -5.15
N LYS A 211 -11.05 -11.46 -5.58
CA LYS A 211 -12.00 -10.34 -5.53
C LYS A 211 -12.30 -9.94 -4.09
N GLN A 212 -12.55 -10.91 -3.21
CA GLN A 212 -12.74 -10.71 -1.78
C GLN A 212 -11.44 -10.23 -1.14
N THR A 213 -10.29 -10.79 -1.51
CA THR A 213 -8.98 -10.37 -1.04
C THR A 213 -8.71 -8.92 -1.38
N VAL A 214 -8.97 -8.48 -2.62
CA VAL A 214 -8.78 -7.08 -3.05
C VAL A 214 -9.83 -6.14 -2.48
N ALA A 215 -11.09 -6.57 -2.33
CA ALA A 215 -12.08 -5.79 -1.58
C ALA A 215 -11.66 -5.63 -0.10
N SER A 216 -11.00 -6.66 0.45
CA SER A 216 -10.37 -6.58 1.76
C SER A 216 -9.09 -5.76 1.73
N PHE A 217 -8.43 -5.54 0.59
CA PHE A 217 -7.36 -4.55 0.54
C PHE A 217 -7.91 -3.17 0.89
N GLY A 218 -9.04 -2.77 0.31
CA GLY A 218 -9.66 -1.49 0.66
C GLY A 218 -10.03 -1.34 2.14
N LYS A 219 -10.64 -2.38 2.75
CA LYS A 219 -11.09 -2.34 4.15
C LYS A 219 -10.06 -2.78 5.21
N LYS A 220 -9.01 -3.51 4.81
CA LYS A 220 -8.07 -4.25 5.68
C LYS A 220 -6.59 -3.98 5.34
N THR A 221 -6.20 -3.51 4.15
CA THR A 221 -4.79 -3.14 3.83
C THR A 221 -4.33 -1.88 4.55
N GLN A 222 -5.23 -0.94 4.87
CA GLN A 222 -4.84 0.19 5.74
C GLN A 222 -4.53 -0.24 7.18
N GLN A 223 -5.18 -1.29 7.70
CA GLN A 223 -5.17 -1.63 9.13
C GLN A 223 -4.34 -2.88 9.48
N LEU A 224 -4.26 -3.91 8.62
CA LEU A 224 -3.57 -5.18 8.92
C LEU A 224 -2.15 -5.28 8.34
N GLN A 225 -1.91 -4.79 7.12
CA GLN A 225 -0.58 -4.87 6.50
C GLN A 225 0.42 -3.84 7.08
N SER A 226 -0.08 -2.81 7.77
CA SER A 226 0.74 -1.75 8.40
C SER A 226 1.18 -2.07 9.84
N GLN A 227 0.49 -2.97 10.55
CA GLN A 227 0.80 -3.27 11.96
C GLN A 227 1.23 -4.73 12.20
N ALA A 228 0.60 -5.72 11.55
CA ALA A 228 0.81 -7.14 11.91
C ALA A 228 2.18 -7.70 11.48
N SER A 229 2.77 -7.23 10.37
CA SER A 229 4.13 -7.65 9.93
C SER A 229 5.20 -6.59 10.21
N ALA A 230 4.82 -5.32 10.24
CA ALA A 230 5.74 -4.20 10.39
C ALA A 230 6.19 -4.02 11.85
N LEU A 231 5.30 -4.22 12.83
CA LEU A 231 5.68 -4.11 14.24
C LEU A 231 6.68 -5.21 14.65
N PRO A 232 6.46 -6.52 14.38
CA PRO A 232 7.47 -7.54 14.70
C PRO A 232 8.82 -7.33 14.00
N ARG A 233 8.82 -6.80 12.77
CA ARG A 233 10.06 -6.40 12.08
C ARG A 233 10.74 -5.23 12.79
N LEU A 234 9.99 -4.18 13.10
CA LEU A 234 10.50 -3.00 13.79
C LEU A 234 11.07 -3.37 15.17
N LEU A 235 10.36 -4.19 15.94
CA LEU A 235 10.82 -4.69 17.24
C LEU A 235 12.18 -5.39 17.10
N ARG A 236 12.37 -6.25 16.09
CA ARG A 236 13.67 -6.90 15.81
C ARG A 236 14.76 -5.91 15.40
N GLU A 237 14.44 -4.88 14.62
CA GLU A 237 15.41 -3.88 14.15
C GLU A 237 15.87 -2.94 15.27
N ILE A 238 14.98 -2.58 16.21
CA ILE A 238 15.31 -1.66 17.31
C ILE A 238 15.92 -2.37 18.53
N ALA A 239 15.57 -3.64 18.77
CA ALA A 239 16.03 -4.42 19.93
C ALA A 239 17.53 -4.24 20.24
N PRO A 240 18.46 -4.40 19.28
CA PRO A 240 19.90 -4.27 19.55
C PRO A 240 20.36 -2.84 19.89
N GLN A 241 19.49 -1.84 19.79
CA GLN A 241 19.78 -0.44 20.10
C GLN A 241 19.10 0.04 21.40
N LEU A 242 18.41 -0.85 22.12
CA LEU A 242 17.79 -0.55 23.40
C LEU A 242 18.67 -0.97 24.57
N SER A 243 18.34 -0.48 25.77
CA SER A 243 18.89 -1.02 27.01
C SER A 243 18.35 -2.43 27.26
N GLU A 244 19.15 -3.29 27.89
CA GLU A 244 18.76 -4.68 28.24
C GLU A 244 17.39 -4.73 28.95
N LEU A 245 17.17 -3.81 29.90
CA LEU A 245 15.91 -3.68 30.61
C LEU A 245 14.72 -3.41 29.68
N LYS A 246 14.86 -2.56 28.66
CA LYS A 246 13.78 -2.29 27.69
C LYS A 246 13.63 -3.40 26.66
N GLU A 247 14.74 -4.01 26.25
CA GLU A 247 14.73 -5.12 25.30
C GLU A 247 13.88 -6.28 25.81
N THR A 248 14.02 -6.67 27.09
CA THR A 248 13.19 -7.73 27.68
C THR A 248 11.69 -7.41 27.64
N GLN A 249 11.32 -6.13 27.72
CA GLN A 249 9.92 -5.69 27.71
C GLN A 249 9.30 -5.66 26.30
N LEU A 250 10.10 -5.73 25.23
CA LEU A 250 9.58 -5.73 23.85
C LEU A 250 8.63 -6.91 23.58
N THR A 251 8.80 -8.02 24.30
CA THR A 251 7.93 -9.20 24.21
C THR A 251 6.48 -8.91 24.64
N HIS A 252 6.26 -7.82 25.38
CA HIS A 252 4.94 -7.37 25.80
C HIS A 252 4.36 -6.27 24.88
N CYS A 253 5.10 -5.82 23.86
CA CYS A 253 4.62 -4.83 22.90
C CYS A 253 3.83 -5.50 21.76
N ASN A 254 2.51 -5.51 21.87
CA ASN A 254 1.61 -6.07 20.86
C ASN A 254 1.04 -5.00 19.91
N ARG A 255 1.13 -3.73 20.30
CA ARG A 255 0.66 -2.56 19.54
C ARG A 255 1.81 -1.56 19.34
N LEU A 256 1.71 -0.74 18.28
CA LEU A 256 2.64 0.37 18.07
C LEU A 256 2.62 1.35 19.26
N GLN A 257 1.47 1.52 19.90
CA GLN A 257 1.31 2.38 21.08
C GLN A 257 2.15 1.89 22.25
N ASP A 258 2.16 0.57 22.53
CA ASP A 258 2.97 -0.05 23.58
C ASP A 258 4.45 0.24 23.38
N LEU A 259 4.92 0.09 22.14
CA LEU A 259 6.30 0.39 21.77
C LEU A 259 6.62 1.88 21.97
N CYS A 260 5.74 2.77 21.50
CA CYS A 260 5.89 4.22 21.68
C CYS A 260 5.98 4.60 23.17
N PHE A 261 5.20 3.95 24.03
CA PHE A 261 5.24 4.15 25.48
C PHE A 261 6.56 3.68 26.07
N LEU A 262 6.96 2.44 25.81
CA LEU A 262 8.18 1.83 26.34
C LEU A 262 9.44 2.63 25.99
N VAL A 263 9.58 3.07 24.73
CA VAL A 263 10.76 3.85 24.32
C VAL A 263 10.77 5.26 24.90
N SER A 264 9.61 5.80 25.26
CA SER A 264 9.48 7.15 25.84
C SER A 264 9.94 7.23 27.30
N ILE A 265 9.85 6.13 28.06
CA ILE A 265 10.26 6.08 29.48
C ILE A 265 11.75 6.42 29.62
N ARG A 266 12.05 7.43 30.43
CA ARG A 266 13.44 7.79 30.79
C ARG A 266 13.99 6.86 31.87
N GLN A 267 15.24 6.43 31.70
CA GLN A 267 16.00 5.65 32.69
C GLN A 267 17.25 6.44 33.12
N LYS A 268 17.76 6.24 34.34
CA LYS A 268 19.08 6.79 34.75
C LYS A 268 20.13 6.24 33.79
N GLY A 269 20.88 7.11 33.12
CA GLY A 269 22.04 6.68 32.35
C GLY A 269 23.11 6.10 33.27
N GLY A 270 23.90 5.14 32.78
CA GLY A 270 25.06 4.64 33.51
C GLY A 270 26.08 5.75 33.78
N VAL A 271 27.13 5.43 34.56
CA VAL A 271 28.18 6.35 35.04
C VAL A 271 28.79 7.24 33.94
N LEU A 272 28.76 6.78 32.68
CA LEU A 272 29.33 7.47 31.53
C LEU A 272 28.35 8.39 30.76
N ASN A 273 27.05 8.43 31.10
CA ASN A 273 26.11 9.31 30.41
C ASN A 273 24.89 9.74 31.28
N PRO A 274 25.11 10.55 32.34
CA PRO A 274 24.09 10.86 33.35
C PRO A 274 22.96 11.80 32.90
N ALA A 275 23.05 12.44 31.72
CA ALA A 275 22.18 13.58 31.38
C ALA A 275 21.07 13.32 30.34
N ASN A 276 21.12 12.26 29.50
CA ASN A 276 20.23 12.16 28.34
C ASN A 276 19.55 10.79 28.20
N ALA A 277 18.39 10.66 28.82
CA ALA A 277 17.56 9.45 28.82
C ALA A 277 16.63 9.31 27.58
N THR A 278 16.91 10.01 26.47
CA THR A 278 16.05 10.08 25.26
C THR A 278 16.47 9.18 24.09
N SER A 279 17.58 8.44 24.20
CA SER A 279 18.16 7.71 23.05
C SER A 279 17.18 6.71 22.42
N SER A 280 16.40 5.96 23.20
CA SER A 280 15.49 4.94 22.67
C SER A 280 14.38 5.52 21.78
N ALA A 281 13.84 6.69 22.12
CA ALA A 281 12.81 7.33 21.32
C ALA A 281 13.41 7.92 20.03
N ASP A 282 14.63 8.47 20.09
CA ASP A 282 15.35 8.96 18.91
C ASP A 282 15.69 7.81 17.94
N VAL A 283 16.04 6.63 18.46
CA VAL A 283 16.20 5.41 17.67
C VAL A 283 14.89 5.10 16.93
N LEU A 284 13.75 5.04 17.63
CA LEU A 284 12.46 4.77 17.00
C LEU A 284 12.10 5.83 15.94
N VAL A 285 12.35 7.12 16.20
CA VAL A 285 12.17 8.21 15.23
C VAL A 285 12.98 7.95 13.96
N SER A 286 14.23 7.51 14.09
CA SER A 286 15.09 7.25 12.93
C SER A 286 14.53 6.15 12.04
N PHE A 287 14.03 5.05 12.64
CA PHE A 287 13.41 3.95 11.91
C PHE A 287 12.07 4.35 11.28
N LEU A 288 11.16 4.98 12.03
CA LEU A 288 9.84 5.37 11.54
C LEU A 288 9.91 6.33 10.34
N ASN A 289 10.96 7.15 10.26
CA ASN A 289 11.16 8.09 9.16
C ASN A 289 11.76 7.45 7.90
N LEU A 290 12.18 6.19 7.93
CA LEU A 290 12.61 5.47 6.72
C LEU A 290 11.41 5.22 5.78
N PRO A 291 11.57 5.30 4.45
CA PRO A 291 10.47 5.09 3.50
C PRO A 291 9.73 3.76 3.69
N ARG A 292 10.44 2.69 4.08
CA ARG A 292 9.89 1.35 4.35
C ARG A 292 8.95 1.26 5.56
N ASN A 293 8.93 2.28 6.43
CA ASN A 293 8.09 2.37 7.62
C ASN A 293 6.97 3.41 7.47
N TYR A 294 6.69 3.84 6.23
CA TYR A 294 5.66 4.83 5.89
C TYR A 294 4.33 4.61 6.61
N PHE A 295 3.83 3.36 6.66
CA PHE A 295 2.52 3.08 7.26
C PHE A 295 2.52 3.17 8.79
N LEU A 296 3.57 2.68 9.46
CA LEU A 296 3.76 2.86 10.90
C LEU A 296 3.89 4.35 11.26
N ARG A 297 4.59 5.12 10.42
CA ARG A 297 4.65 6.58 10.54
C ARG A 297 3.28 7.22 10.39
N ARG A 298 2.45 6.78 9.44
CA ARG A 298 1.10 7.32 9.22
C ARG A 298 0.15 7.05 10.38
N ALA A 299 0.40 5.98 11.14
CA ALA A 299 -0.31 5.69 12.40
C ALA A 299 0.12 6.61 13.56
N ILE A 300 1.13 7.47 13.38
CA ILE A 300 1.54 8.46 14.39
C ILE A 300 1.33 9.89 13.85
N CYS A 301 1.61 10.11 12.57
CA CYS A 301 1.41 11.37 11.85
C CYS A 301 0.54 11.13 10.60
N PRO A 302 -0.80 11.23 10.72
CA PRO A 302 -1.73 10.96 9.62
C PRO A 302 -1.55 11.86 8.40
N GLN A 303 -1.05 13.08 8.60
CA GLN A 303 -0.80 14.05 7.54
C GLN A 303 0.52 13.74 6.77
N GLY A 304 1.26 12.71 7.19
CA GLY A 304 2.34 12.09 6.42
C GLY A 304 3.74 12.70 6.60
N GLU A 305 3.89 13.67 7.49
CA GLU A 305 5.18 14.32 7.78
C GLU A 305 6.13 13.42 8.57
N LYS A 306 7.37 13.91 8.79
CA LYS A 306 8.35 13.22 9.62
C LYS A 306 7.90 13.16 11.08
N VAL A 307 8.03 11.97 11.68
CA VAL A 307 7.80 11.73 13.11
C VAL A 307 8.89 12.42 13.93
N ARG A 308 8.51 13.00 15.07
CA ARG A 308 9.40 13.57 16.08
C ARG A 308 9.12 12.88 17.42
N VAL A 309 10.05 12.97 18.37
CA VAL A 309 9.89 12.36 19.71
C VAL A 309 8.60 12.79 20.41
N ARG A 310 8.20 14.06 20.28
CA ARG A 310 6.92 14.56 20.82
C ARG A 310 5.70 13.86 20.22
N ASP A 311 5.75 13.51 18.93
CA ASP A 311 4.65 12.84 18.26
C ASP A 311 4.53 11.38 18.77
N ILE A 312 5.67 10.73 19.08
CA ILE A 312 5.71 9.41 19.74
C ILE A 312 5.11 9.47 21.15
N ARG A 313 5.48 10.46 21.97
CA ARG A 313 4.97 10.61 23.34
C ARG A 313 3.46 10.87 23.37
N HIS A 314 2.99 11.76 22.50
CA HIS A 314 1.56 12.02 22.35
C HIS A 314 0.82 10.75 21.97
N PHE A 315 1.29 10.04 20.94
CA PHE A 315 0.67 8.80 20.49
C PHE A 315 0.67 7.72 21.57
N ALA A 316 1.74 7.63 22.38
CA ALA A 316 1.80 6.69 23.50
C ALA A 316 0.69 6.92 24.53
N LEU A 317 0.40 8.18 24.89
CA LEU A 317 -0.58 8.52 25.92
C LEU A 317 -2.02 8.52 25.42
N HIS A 318 -2.24 8.97 24.18
CA HIS A 318 -3.58 9.29 23.69
C HIS A 318 -4.04 8.40 22.52
N GLY A 319 -3.12 7.67 21.88
CA GLY A 319 -3.40 6.98 20.62
C GLY A 319 -3.82 7.96 19.52
N HIS A 320 -4.79 7.56 18.71
CA HIS A 320 -5.44 8.45 17.74
C HIS A 320 -6.80 8.94 18.27
N GLU A 321 -6.84 10.18 18.72
CA GLU A 321 -8.09 10.92 18.87
C GLU A 321 -8.49 11.52 17.51
N ILE A 322 -9.80 11.56 17.23
CA ILE A 322 -10.39 11.94 15.93
C ILE A 322 -9.95 13.35 15.47
N ASP A 323 -9.53 14.20 16.41
CA ASP A 323 -9.20 15.61 16.18
C ASP A 323 -7.70 15.95 16.42
N TYR A 324 -6.78 14.99 16.25
CA TYR A 324 -5.34 15.30 16.39
C TYR A 324 -4.87 16.33 15.34
N ALA A 325 -4.94 17.60 15.72
CA ALA A 325 -4.32 18.73 15.05
C ALA A 325 -2.87 18.81 15.55
N ARG A 326 -1.93 18.42 14.68
CA ARG A 326 -0.49 18.52 14.95
C ARG A 326 -0.16 19.87 15.56
N VAL A 327 0.33 19.86 16.81
CA VAL A 327 0.76 21.08 17.51
C VAL A 327 1.79 21.81 16.64
N GLN A 328 1.49 23.07 16.27
CA GLN A 328 2.32 23.89 15.39
C GLN A 328 3.76 23.98 15.91
N SER A 329 4.72 23.82 15.01
CA SER A 329 6.15 23.81 15.30
C SER A 329 6.71 25.22 15.51
N GLY A 330 6.78 25.67 16.77
CA GLY A 330 7.71 26.72 17.19
C GLY A 330 9.03 26.14 17.72
N TYR A 331 10.06 26.98 17.88
CA TYR A 331 11.34 26.64 18.53
C TYR A 331 11.19 26.25 20.02
N ARG A 332 10.00 26.43 20.61
CA ARG A 332 9.66 26.01 21.98
C ARG A 332 8.61 24.89 21.94
N LEU A 333 8.74 23.90 22.81
CA LEU A 333 7.69 22.92 23.07
C LEU A 333 6.41 23.64 23.49
N SER A 334 5.25 23.21 22.99
CA SER A 334 3.96 23.65 23.52
C SER A 334 3.83 23.24 24.98
N GLY A 335 2.91 23.89 25.72
CA GLY A 335 2.61 23.50 27.10
C GLY A 335 2.26 22.01 27.22
N GLN A 336 1.42 21.51 26.32
CA GLN A 336 1.05 20.10 26.25
C GLN A 336 2.25 19.17 26.03
N ALA A 337 3.13 19.47 25.05
CA ALA A 337 4.30 18.63 24.80
C ALA A 337 5.31 18.61 25.97
N ARG A 338 5.32 19.65 26.81
CA ARG A 338 6.12 19.66 28.06
C ARG A 338 5.51 18.77 29.13
N GLU A 339 4.19 18.77 29.29
CA GLU A 339 3.52 17.89 30.26
C GLU A 339 3.63 16.42 29.84
N GLU A 340 3.48 16.11 28.56
CA GLU A 340 3.74 14.76 28.03
C GLU A 340 5.20 14.33 28.25
N GLU A 341 6.16 15.25 28.08
CA GLU A 341 7.56 14.97 28.40
C GLU A 341 7.78 14.68 29.89
N LYS A 342 7.16 15.47 30.77
CA LYS A 342 7.22 15.25 32.23
C LYS A 342 6.66 13.90 32.62
N HIS A 343 5.56 13.46 32.00
CA HIS A 343 4.97 12.15 32.29
C HIS A 343 5.99 11.00 32.16
N PHE A 344 6.86 11.06 31.17
CA PHE A 344 7.90 10.05 30.95
C PHE A 344 9.23 10.37 31.66
N ALA A 345 9.32 11.50 32.38
CA ALA A 345 10.51 11.89 33.11
C ALA A 345 10.68 11.07 34.38
N LEU A 346 11.93 10.76 34.71
CA LEU A 346 12.25 9.99 35.91
C LEU A 346 11.79 10.67 37.20
N THR A 347 11.82 12.01 37.24
CA THR A 347 11.46 12.82 38.41
C THR A 347 9.97 12.79 38.73
N GLU A 348 9.12 12.48 37.74
CA GLU A 348 7.67 12.40 37.88
C GLU A 348 7.17 10.94 37.80
N ASN A 349 8.10 10.00 37.65
CA ASN A 349 7.78 8.58 37.58
C ASN A 349 7.45 8.08 39.00
N LYS A 350 6.28 7.42 39.16
CA LYS A 350 5.83 6.82 40.42
C LYS A 350 6.83 5.81 41.02
N TYR A 351 7.69 5.24 40.17
CA TYR A 351 8.69 4.24 40.50
C TYR A 351 10.08 4.70 40.04
N PRO A 352 10.70 5.73 40.67
CA PRO A 352 11.94 6.32 40.16
C PRO A 352 13.14 5.35 40.19
N GLU A 353 13.13 4.34 41.06
CA GLU A 353 14.16 3.28 41.10
C GLU A 353 13.81 2.08 40.20
N GLN A 354 12.57 1.98 39.71
CA GLN A 354 12.10 0.92 38.80
C GLN A 354 11.20 1.51 37.70
N PRO A 355 11.73 2.40 36.82
CA PRO A 355 10.90 3.24 35.96
C PRO A 355 10.03 2.48 34.94
N LEU A 356 10.36 1.22 34.66
CA LEU A 356 9.56 0.34 33.79
C LEU A 356 8.28 -0.19 34.45
N LEU A 357 8.08 -0.05 35.76
CA LEU A 357 6.80 -0.41 36.40
C LEU A 357 5.64 0.43 35.86
N VAL A 358 5.89 1.68 35.45
CA VAL A 358 4.88 2.51 34.77
C VAL A 358 4.41 1.90 33.45
N PHE A 359 5.26 1.14 32.76
CA PHE A 359 4.84 0.42 31.55
C PHE A 359 3.86 -0.71 31.88
N ARG A 360 4.05 -1.40 33.00
CA ARG A 360 3.12 -2.46 33.44
C ARG A 360 1.76 -1.87 33.82
N ASP A 361 1.76 -0.79 34.59
CA ASP A 361 0.53 -0.06 34.94
C ASP A 361 -0.22 0.38 33.68
N PHE A 362 0.50 0.86 32.66
CA PHE A 362 -0.06 1.22 31.36
C PHE A 362 -0.72 0.03 30.64
N LEU A 363 -0.04 -1.12 30.56
CA LEU A 363 -0.59 -2.31 29.90
C LEU A 363 -1.87 -2.81 30.59
N VAL A 364 -1.90 -2.83 31.93
CA VAL A 364 -3.09 -3.21 32.70
C VAL A 364 -4.26 -2.28 32.41
N ALA A 365 -4.03 -0.96 32.41
CA ALA A 365 -5.06 0.02 32.13
C ALA A 365 -5.63 -0.09 30.69
N GLN A 366 -4.80 -0.46 29.71
CA GLN A 366 -5.23 -0.70 28.33
C GLN A 366 -6.16 -1.92 28.22
N ASP A 367 -5.82 -3.02 28.90
CA ASP A 367 -6.61 -4.26 28.87
C ASP A 367 -7.97 -4.08 29.58
N GLU A 368 -7.98 -3.41 30.74
CA GLU A 368 -9.23 -3.10 31.47
C GLU A 368 -10.15 -2.19 30.66
N GLY A 369 -9.59 -1.14 30.04
CA GLY A 369 -10.36 -0.21 29.20
C GLY A 369 -10.92 -0.85 27.93
N GLN A 370 -10.28 -1.92 27.43
CA GLN A 370 -10.76 -2.68 26.29
C GLN A 370 -11.88 -3.66 26.67
N TYR A 371 -11.72 -4.37 27.79
CA TYR A 371 -12.74 -5.26 28.33
C TYR A 371 -14.07 -4.52 28.59
N GLN A 372 -14.00 -3.29 29.13
CA GLN A 372 -15.19 -2.45 29.34
C GLN A 372 -15.89 -2.01 28.04
N ARG A 373 -15.15 -1.83 26.94
CA ARG A 373 -15.75 -1.49 25.63
C ARG A 373 -16.39 -2.70 24.97
N ASP A 374 -15.72 -3.85 25.03
CA ASP A 374 -16.21 -5.09 24.41
C ASP A 374 -17.48 -5.59 25.14
N SER A 375 -17.53 -5.46 26.47
CA SER A 375 -18.72 -5.75 27.28
C SER A 375 -19.87 -4.76 27.07
N ALA A 376 -19.59 -3.50 26.74
CA ALA A 376 -20.64 -2.53 26.39
C ALA A 376 -21.24 -2.75 24.98
N LEU A 377 -20.50 -3.40 24.07
CA LEU A 377 -20.94 -3.73 22.71
C LEU A 377 -21.68 -5.08 22.64
N ALA A 378 -21.36 -6.01 23.55
CA ALA A 378 -22.19 -7.18 23.82
C ALA A 378 -23.39 -6.73 24.67
N GLY A 379 -24.46 -6.25 24.02
CA GLY A 379 -25.70 -5.86 24.71
C GLY A 379 -26.26 -6.98 25.61
N PRO A 380 -27.18 -6.65 26.54
CA PRO A 380 -27.69 -7.63 27.50
C PRO A 380 -28.30 -8.81 26.77
N ASP A 381 -27.82 -10.01 27.12
CA ASP A 381 -28.35 -11.29 26.65
C ASP A 381 -29.84 -11.34 27.06
N HIS A 382 -30.74 -11.09 26.11
CA HIS A 382 -32.16 -11.36 26.31
C HIS A 382 -32.33 -12.88 26.29
N GLY A 383 -32.05 -13.49 27.44
CA GLY A 383 -32.46 -14.84 27.76
C GLY A 383 -33.95 -14.98 27.47
N PHE A 384 -34.27 -15.87 26.54
CA PHE A 384 -35.62 -16.33 26.34
C PHE A 384 -36.01 -17.18 27.57
N GLU A 385 -36.83 -16.58 28.44
CA GLU A 385 -37.83 -17.31 29.23
C GLU A 385 -39.23 -16.94 28.75
#